data_AF-A0A9R0ENJ2-F1
#
_entry.id   AF-A0A9R0ENJ2-F1
#
_cell.length_a   1.000
_cell.length_b   1.000
_cell.length_c   1.000
_cell.angle_alpha   90.00
_cell.angle_beta   90.00
_cell.angle_gamma   90.00
#
_symmetry.space_group_name_H-M   'P 1'
#
loop_
_entity.id
_entity.type
_entity.pdbx_description
1 polymer ?
#
loop_
_entity_poly.entity_id
_entity_poly.type
_entity_poly.pdbx_seq_one_letter_code
_entity_poly.pdbx_strand_id
1 'polypeptide(L)'
;MAGKGSDRKAKLKDLKGIAESNDTAAFTLPDSLPCSEVDFPILIKRKPRANWNDIIDESNKWHNELDEFNQSKLVPVPKSPFLRTETDYIKNEVFVQLIPALVETLNKAKIWQAFTRDKCFFNGIDHVVQVLWNNNPRYPGRKIVNFHLFNMPWVRKALKENPRPYYPKSWLWPEEYAATLIQKTVRQYFIQRQEEVQEMREFWKKLEVERQIPDMEFNPFLAKAFASAAHMKK
;
A
#
# COMPACT_ATOMS: atom_id res chain seq x y z
N MET A 1 30.82 -11.73 60.24
CA MET A 1 31.13 -13.05 60.81
C MET A 1 30.90 -14.06 59.70
N ALA A 2 31.94 -14.43 58.95
CA ALA A 2 32.64 -15.72 59.03
C ALA A 2 31.72 -16.90 58.64
N GLY A 3 32.03 -17.80 57.71
CA GLY A 3 33.30 -18.07 57.04
C GLY A 3 33.17 -19.20 56.00
N LYS A 4 34.32 -19.52 55.42
CA LYS A 4 34.64 -20.46 54.33
C LYS A 4 34.37 -21.94 54.64
N GLY A 5 34.34 -22.74 53.56
CA GLY A 5 34.66 -24.17 53.52
C GLY A 5 33.53 -24.98 52.85
N SER A 6 33.73 -25.90 51.92
CA SER A 6 34.90 -26.72 51.63
C SER A 6 34.77 -27.39 50.25
N ASP A 7 35.91 -27.52 49.56
CA ASP A 7 36.16 -28.44 48.45
C ASP A 7 35.71 -29.88 48.72
N ARG A 8 35.33 -30.60 47.65
CA ARG A 8 35.76 -31.99 47.44
C ARG A 8 35.61 -32.43 45.98
N LYS A 9 36.78 -32.67 45.38
CA LYS A 9 37.05 -33.37 44.11
C LYS A 9 36.26 -34.68 43.99
N ALA A 10 35.63 -34.91 42.84
CA ALA A 10 35.23 -36.23 42.37
C ALA A 10 36.15 -36.67 41.23
N LYS A 11 36.67 -37.89 41.36
CA LYS A 11 37.66 -38.53 40.49
C LYS A 11 36.97 -39.17 39.29
N LEU A 12 37.60 -38.99 38.14
CA LEU A 12 37.37 -39.57 36.83
C LEU A 12 37.28 -41.11 36.86
N LYS A 13 36.38 -41.68 36.03
CA LYS A 13 36.60 -43.00 35.41
C LYS A 13 35.87 -43.08 34.07
N ASP A 14 36.66 -43.01 33.00
CA ASP A 14 36.25 -43.31 31.62
C ASP A 14 35.71 -44.74 31.51
N LEU A 15 34.73 -44.94 30.64
CA LEU A 15 34.62 -46.15 29.81
C LEU A 15 33.84 -45.84 28.52
N LYS A 16 34.43 -46.31 27.44
CA LYS A 16 34.22 -46.03 26.02
C LYS A 16 33.20 -47.03 25.43
N GLY A 17 32.31 -46.61 24.54
CA GLY A 17 31.43 -47.53 23.81
C GLY A 17 30.67 -46.83 22.67
N ILE A 18 31.00 -47.22 21.44
CA ILE A 18 30.49 -46.72 20.16
C ILE A 18 29.18 -47.43 19.80
N ALA A 19 28.20 -46.72 19.24
CA ALA A 19 27.15 -47.31 18.40
C ALA A 19 26.55 -46.25 17.44
N GLU A 20 26.60 -46.55 16.15
CA GLU A 20 25.89 -45.93 15.02
C GLU A 20 24.38 -46.25 15.12
N SER A 21 23.47 -45.29 15.00
CA SER A 21 22.79 -44.73 13.81
C SER A 21 21.34 -45.21 13.64
N ASN A 22 20.51 -44.28 13.14
CA ASN A 22 19.13 -44.38 12.64
C ASN A 22 17.98 -44.41 13.67
N ASP A 23 17.22 -43.32 13.81
CA ASP A 23 16.04 -43.13 12.95
C ASP A 23 15.25 -41.82 13.18
N THR A 24 14.73 -41.31 12.06
CA THR A 24 13.57 -40.40 11.92
C THR A 24 13.66 -39.00 12.55
N ALA A 25 14.11 -38.04 11.75
CA ALA A 25 14.03 -36.61 12.06
C ALA A 25 12.56 -36.14 12.07
N ALA A 26 11.96 -36.08 13.26
CA ALA A 26 10.81 -35.23 13.51
C ALA A 26 11.26 -33.76 13.36
N PHE A 27 10.91 -33.12 12.24
CA PHE A 27 11.24 -31.72 12.02
C PHE A 27 10.39 -30.84 12.94
N THR A 28 10.96 -30.46 14.08
CA THR A 28 10.44 -29.40 14.95
C THR A 28 11.24 -28.14 14.63
N LEU A 29 10.54 -27.05 14.31
CA LEU A 29 11.18 -25.75 14.17
C LEU A 29 11.75 -25.34 15.53
N PRO A 30 13.01 -24.88 15.62
CA PRO A 30 13.58 -24.44 16.88
C PRO A 30 12.84 -23.19 17.38
N ASP A 31 12.46 -23.21 18.67
CA ASP A 31 11.71 -22.14 19.36
C ASP A 31 12.49 -20.80 19.45
N SER A 32 13.74 -20.77 18.99
CA SER A 32 14.45 -19.54 18.72
C SER A 32 15.53 -19.79 17.67
N LEU A 33 15.65 -18.87 16.70
CA LEU A 33 16.83 -18.78 15.85
C LEU A 33 18.05 -18.57 16.77
N PRO A 34 19.17 -19.30 16.58
CA PRO A 34 20.37 -19.10 17.35
C PRO A 34 21.01 -17.77 16.95
N CYS A 35 20.53 -16.68 17.55
CA CYS A 35 21.25 -15.42 17.63
C CYS A 35 22.25 -15.52 18.79
N SER A 36 23.25 -16.39 18.65
CA SER A 36 24.45 -16.36 19.48
C SER A 36 25.51 -17.26 18.83
N GLU A 37 26.73 -16.72 18.72
CA GLU A 37 27.96 -17.47 18.46
C GLU A 37 28.16 -17.93 17.00
N VAL A 38 28.20 -16.96 16.07
CA VAL A 38 29.23 -17.08 15.03
C VAL A 38 30.55 -16.72 15.70
N ASP A 39 31.17 -17.71 16.34
CA ASP A 39 32.57 -17.63 16.74
C ASP A 39 33.40 -17.59 15.46
N PHE A 40 33.67 -16.38 14.95
CA PHE A 40 34.74 -16.21 14.00
C PHE A 40 36.03 -16.54 14.77
N PRO A 41 36.79 -17.58 14.38
CA PRO A 41 38.06 -17.86 15.04
C PRO A 41 39.05 -16.80 14.56
N ILE A 42 39.03 -15.62 15.19
CA ILE A 42 40.05 -14.60 14.98
C ILE A 42 41.28 -15.06 15.76
N LEU A 43 42.05 -15.97 15.15
CA LEU A 43 43.41 -16.27 15.58
C LEU A 43 44.26 -15.02 15.32
N ILE A 44 44.25 -14.07 16.26
CA ILE A 44 45.17 -12.93 16.25
C ILE A 44 46.57 -13.48 16.53
N LYS A 45 47.27 -13.86 15.47
CA LYS A 45 48.68 -14.24 15.54
C LYS A 45 49.49 -12.98 15.88
N ARG A 46 49.89 -12.83 17.15
CA ARG A 46 50.77 -11.74 17.58
C ARG A 46 52.14 -11.94 16.94
N LYS A 47 52.49 -11.12 15.93
CA LYS A 47 53.85 -11.07 15.37
C LYS A 47 54.76 -10.34 16.38
N PRO A 48 55.92 -10.91 16.77
CA PRO A 48 56.72 -10.41 17.90
C PRO A 48 57.45 -9.09 17.62
N ARG A 49 57.69 -8.72 16.35
CA ARG A 49 58.20 -7.40 15.92
C ARG A 49 57.65 -7.05 14.53
N ALA A 50 57.34 -5.78 14.32
CA ALA A 50 56.91 -5.26 13.02
C ALA A 50 58.14 -5.11 12.09
N ASN A 51 58.11 -5.79 10.95
CA ASN A 51 59.07 -5.58 9.87
C ASN A 51 58.44 -4.62 8.85
N TRP A 52 59.05 -3.46 8.66
CA TRP A 52 58.51 -2.41 7.79
C TRP A 52 58.36 -2.87 6.33
N ASN A 53 59.29 -3.68 5.84
CA ASN A 53 59.23 -4.17 4.46
C ASN A 53 58.01 -5.07 4.25
N ASP A 54 57.73 -5.96 5.22
CA ASP A 54 56.56 -6.85 5.14
C ASP A 54 55.24 -6.07 5.17
N ILE A 55 55.18 -4.97 5.93
CA ILE A 55 53.99 -4.10 5.99
C ILE A 55 53.78 -3.36 4.67
N ILE A 56 54.86 -2.85 4.07
CA ILE A 56 54.81 -2.19 2.76
C ILE A 56 54.36 -3.20 1.69
N ASP A 57 54.88 -4.42 1.72
CA ASP A 57 54.50 -5.47 0.78
C ASP A 57 53.04 -5.93 0.96
N GLU A 58 52.57 -6.08 2.20
CA GLU A 58 51.16 -6.34 2.50
C GLU A 58 50.29 -5.18 1.98
N SER A 59 50.65 -3.93 2.25
CA SER A 59 49.91 -2.74 1.78
C SER A 59 49.85 -2.67 0.25
N ASN A 60 50.97 -2.93 -0.43
CA ASN A 60 51.04 -2.92 -1.89
C ASN A 60 50.18 -4.04 -2.50
N LYS A 61 50.11 -5.22 -1.87
CA LYS A 61 49.19 -6.28 -2.29
C LYS A 61 47.73 -5.84 -2.18
N TRP A 62 47.34 -5.25 -1.04
CA TRP A 62 45.99 -4.72 -0.86
C TRP A 62 45.62 -3.65 -1.91
N HIS A 63 46.56 -2.75 -2.22
CA HIS A 63 46.36 -1.75 -3.28
C HIS A 63 46.22 -2.39 -4.66
N ASN A 64 47.09 -3.35 -5.00
CA ASN A 64 47.03 -4.05 -6.28
C ASN A 64 45.74 -4.87 -6.44
N GLU A 65 45.26 -5.54 -5.38
CA GLU A 65 43.97 -6.26 -5.39
C GLU A 65 42.78 -5.31 -5.62
N LEU A 66 42.82 -4.13 -5.00
CA LEU A 66 41.83 -3.07 -5.23
C LEU A 66 41.85 -2.58 -6.67
N ASP A 67 43.04 -2.37 -7.23
CA ASP A 67 43.22 -1.93 -8.61
C ASP A 67 42.78 -3.01 -9.60
N GLU A 68 43.09 -4.28 -9.37
CA GLU A 68 42.62 -5.43 -10.15
C GLU A 68 41.10 -5.54 -10.13
N PHE A 69 40.46 -5.37 -8.97
CA PHE A 69 38.99 -5.36 -8.84
C PHE A 69 38.35 -4.16 -9.55
N ASN A 70 38.98 -2.99 -9.50
CA ASN A 70 38.52 -1.83 -10.24
C ASN A 70 38.68 -2.04 -11.76
N GLN A 71 39.78 -2.64 -12.20
CA GLN A 71 40.02 -3.01 -13.59
C GLN A 71 39.03 -4.08 -14.08
N SER A 72 38.65 -5.05 -13.24
CA SER A 72 37.67 -6.08 -13.61
C SER A 72 36.28 -5.50 -13.88
N LYS A 73 35.92 -4.37 -13.27
CA LYS A 73 34.69 -3.61 -13.58
C LYS A 73 34.78 -2.86 -14.91
N LEU A 74 35.99 -2.54 -15.37
CA LEU A 74 36.23 -1.86 -16.65
C LEU A 74 36.27 -2.84 -17.83
N VAL A 75 36.51 -4.14 -17.59
CA VAL A 75 36.40 -5.17 -18.63
C VAL A 75 34.97 -5.17 -19.16
N PRO A 76 34.75 -4.85 -20.45
CA PRO A 76 33.41 -4.80 -21.01
C PRO A 76 32.87 -6.22 -21.09
N VAL A 77 31.95 -6.58 -20.19
CA VAL A 77 31.17 -7.81 -20.30
C VAL A 77 30.51 -7.81 -21.69
N PRO A 78 30.68 -8.88 -22.50
CA PRO A 78 30.08 -8.95 -23.82
C PRO A 78 28.56 -8.86 -23.68
N LYS A 79 28.00 -7.70 -24.05
CA LYS A 79 26.56 -7.44 -24.01
C LYS A 79 25.90 -8.38 -25.01
N SER A 80 24.88 -9.11 -24.57
CA SER A 80 24.11 -10.00 -25.43
C SER A 80 23.56 -9.22 -26.64
N PRO A 81 23.49 -9.84 -27.84
CA PRO A 81 23.17 -9.16 -29.09
C PRO A 81 21.70 -8.75 -29.23
N PHE A 82 20.85 -9.19 -28.30
CA PHE A 82 19.47 -8.75 -28.20
C PHE A 82 19.46 -7.45 -27.40
N LEU A 83 19.34 -6.31 -28.10
CA LEU A 83 19.07 -4.97 -27.57
C LEU A 83 19.52 -4.77 -26.12
N ARG A 84 20.74 -4.23 -25.93
CA ARG A 84 21.11 -3.32 -24.82
C ARG A 84 20.28 -3.54 -23.54
N THR A 85 20.81 -4.25 -22.55
CA THR A 85 20.39 -4.41 -21.12
C THR A 85 18.98 -3.94 -20.73
N GLU A 86 18.24 -4.65 -19.87
CA GLU A 86 16.89 -4.27 -19.40
C GLU A 86 16.76 -2.79 -18.97
N THR A 87 17.84 -2.22 -18.43
CA THR A 87 17.96 -0.81 -18.09
C THR A 87 17.82 0.15 -19.27
N ASP A 88 18.35 -0.21 -20.43
CA ASP A 88 18.31 0.62 -21.63
C ASP A 88 16.92 0.55 -22.28
N TYR A 89 16.23 -0.59 -22.20
CA TYR A 89 14.81 -0.66 -22.59
C TYR A 89 13.95 0.28 -21.75
N ILE A 90 14.09 0.26 -20.42
CA ILE A 90 13.32 1.14 -19.53
C ILE A 90 13.61 2.61 -19.84
N LYS A 91 14.89 2.97 -20.04
CA LYS A 91 15.29 4.34 -20.36
C LYS A 91 14.71 4.82 -21.69
N ASN A 92 14.75 3.99 -22.72
CA ASN A 92 14.40 4.40 -24.08
C ASN A 92 12.89 4.33 -24.35
N GLU A 93 12.17 3.38 -23.75
CA GLU A 93 10.74 3.17 -24.05
C GLU A 93 9.82 3.70 -22.94
N VAL A 94 10.13 3.38 -21.67
CA VAL A 94 9.23 3.67 -20.54
C VAL A 94 9.41 5.10 -20.06
N PHE A 95 10.65 5.52 -19.80
CA PHE A 95 10.94 6.85 -19.23
C PHE A 95 10.58 8.00 -20.16
N VAL A 96 10.61 7.79 -21.47
CA VAL A 96 10.19 8.80 -22.46
C VAL A 96 8.73 9.21 -22.25
N GLN A 97 7.86 8.27 -21.85
CA GLN A 97 6.45 8.57 -21.56
C GLN A 97 6.22 8.91 -20.08
N LEU A 98 6.95 8.27 -19.18
CA LEU A 98 6.75 8.40 -17.75
C LEU A 98 7.26 9.74 -17.20
N ILE A 99 8.45 10.21 -17.63
CA ILE A 99 9.05 11.45 -17.11
C ILE A 99 8.14 12.66 -17.37
N PRO A 100 7.62 12.90 -18.59
CA PRO A 100 6.70 14.01 -18.83
C PRO A 100 5.43 13.92 -17.98
N ALA A 101 4.89 12.71 -17.81
CA ALA A 101 3.72 12.48 -16.98
C ALA A 101 4.00 12.85 -15.51
N LEU A 102 5.14 12.41 -14.96
CA LEU A 102 5.57 12.75 -13.61
C LEU A 102 5.74 14.26 -13.43
N VAL A 103 6.37 14.95 -14.38
CA VAL A 103 6.52 16.41 -14.34
C VAL A 103 5.15 17.11 -14.33
N GLU A 104 4.21 16.69 -15.17
CA GLU A 104 2.85 17.22 -15.16
C GLU A 104 2.17 16.99 -13.80
N THR A 105 2.38 15.81 -13.20
CA THR A 105 1.77 15.47 -11.91
C THR A 105 2.34 16.28 -10.76
N LEU A 106 3.65 16.56 -10.76
CA LEU A 106 4.30 17.43 -9.78
C LEU A 106 3.81 18.88 -9.90
N ASN A 107 3.62 19.37 -11.13
CA ASN A 107 3.04 20.69 -11.37
C ASN A 107 1.61 20.78 -10.83
N LYS A 108 0.77 19.76 -11.05
CA LYS A 108 -0.57 19.72 -10.45
C LYS A 108 -0.53 19.59 -8.93
N ALA A 109 0.36 18.76 -8.39
CA ALA A 109 0.55 18.64 -6.94
C ALA A 109 0.90 20.00 -6.30
N LYS A 110 1.73 20.81 -6.97
CA LYS A 110 2.06 22.18 -6.55
C LYS A 110 0.83 23.09 -6.56
N ILE A 111 0.01 23.05 -7.62
CA ILE A 111 -1.24 23.84 -7.71
C ILE A 111 -2.19 23.49 -6.56
N TRP A 112 -2.32 22.19 -6.24
CA TRP A 112 -3.18 21.70 -5.17
C TRP A 112 -2.55 21.78 -3.77
N GLN A 113 -1.39 22.42 -3.62
CA GLN A 113 -0.63 22.52 -2.35
C GLN A 113 -0.42 21.18 -1.65
N ALA A 114 -0.29 20.08 -2.41
CA ALA A 114 -0.17 18.73 -1.87
C ALA A 114 1.14 18.51 -1.10
N PHE A 115 2.16 19.35 -1.31
CA PHE A 115 3.42 19.30 -0.57
C PHE A 115 3.36 19.96 0.82
N THR A 116 2.38 20.85 1.03
CA THR A 116 2.24 21.61 2.29
C THR A 116 1.09 21.07 3.14
N ARG A 117 0.04 20.55 2.52
CA ARG A 117 -1.15 20.01 3.20
C ARG A 117 -1.04 18.49 3.31
N ASP A 118 -0.98 17.96 4.53
CA ASP A 118 -0.92 16.51 4.79
C ASP A 118 -2.11 15.71 4.24
N LYS A 119 -3.27 16.37 4.14
CA LYS A 119 -4.53 15.77 3.67
C LYS A 119 -5.02 16.57 2.46
N CYS A 120 -4.82 16.01 1.28
CA CYS A 120 -5.20 16.63 0.02
C CYS A 120 -6.11 15.70 -0.79
N PHE A 121 -7.03 16.31 -1.56
CA PHE A 121 -7.86 15.62 -2.54
C PHE A 121 -7.03 15.00 -3.67
N PHE A 122 -5.89 15.60 -3.97
CA PHE A 122 -5.06 15.19 -5.09
C PHE A 122 -4.36 13.86 -4.81
N ASN A 123 -4.71 12.82 -5.57
CA ASN A 123 -3.97 11.56 -5.60
C ASN A 123 -3.02 11.56 -6.80
N GLY A 124 -1.72 11.59 -6.53
CA GLY A 124 -0.68 11.61 -7.56
C GLY A 124 -0.71 10.37 -8.45
N ILE A 125 -0.96 9.18 -7.89
CA ILE A 125 -1.00 7.93 -8.68
C ILE A 125 -2.16 7.97 -9.67
N ASP A 126 -3.34 8.43 -9.21
CA ASP A 126 -4.53 8.55 -10.07
C ASP A 126 -4.29 9.51 -11.23
N HIS A 127 -3.64 10.64 -10.93
CA HIS A 127 -3.33 11.64 -11.94
C HIS A 127 -2.27 11.13 -12.94
N VAL A 128 -1.21 10.45 -12.49
CA VAL A 128 -0.20 9.83 -13.37
C VAL A 128 -0.87 8.84 -14.32
N VAL A 129 -1.72 7.95 -13.81
CA VAL A 129 -2.42 6.95 -14.62
C VAL A 129 -3.32 7.63 -15.66
N GLN A 130 -4.03 8.69 -15.27
CA GLN A 130 -4.87 9.44 -16.20
C GLN A 130 -4.06 10.06 -17.34
N VAL A 131 -2.92 10.67 -17.02
CA VAL A 131 -2.02 11.28 -18.01
C VAL A 131 -1.45 10.23 -18.97
N LEU A 132 -0.96 9.10 -18.44
CA LEU A 132 -0.41 8.01 -19.24
C LEU A 132 -1.46 7.40 -20.18
N TRP A 133 -2.69 7.20 -19.69
CA TRP A 133 -3.76 6.65 -20.51
C TRP A 133 -4.17 7.58 -21.65
N ASN A 134 -4.28 8.87 -21.35
CA ASN A 134 -4.71 9.88 -22.34
C ASN A 134 -3.60 10.19 -23.35
N ASN A 135 -2.33 10.13 -22.94
CA ASN A 135 -1.16 10.38 -23.79
C ASN A 135 -0.59 9.13 -24.48
N ASN A 136 -1.36 8.03 -24.55
CA ASN A 136 -0.89 6.81 -25.18
C ASN A 136 -0.67 6.99 -26.70
N PRO A 137 0.56 6.80 -27.23
CA PRO A 137 0.86 6.98 -28.65
C PRO A 137 0.05 6.05 -29.58
N ARG A 138 -0.37 4.87 -29.09
CA ARG A 138 -1.18 3.92 -29.86
C ARG A 138 -2.62 4.40 -30.09
N TYR A 139 -3.09 5.34 -29.28
CA TYR A 139 -4.48 5.83 -29.33
C TYR A 139 -4.52 7.36 -29.22
N PRO A 140 -4.04 8.09 -30.26
CA PRO A 140 -3.90 9.55 -30.21
C PRO A 140 -5.23 10.28 -29.97
N GLY A 141 -6.37 9.71 -30.40
CA GLY A 141 -7.69 10.28 -30.16
C GLY A 141 -8.07 10.42 -28.69
N ARG A 142 -7.44 9.67 -27.77
CA ARG A 142 -7.71 9.78 -26.33
C ARG A 142 -7.26 11.10 -25.73
N LYS A 143 -6.21 11.71 -26.30
CA LYS A 143 -5.69 13.01 -25.85
C LYS A 143 -6.72 14.12 -26.02
N ILE A 144 -7.55 14.03 -27.07
CA ILE A 144 -8.59 15.01 -27.39
C ILE A 144 -9.76 14.89 -26.41
N VAL A 145 -10.17 13.67 -26.08
CA VAL A 145 -11.33 13.44 -25.19
C VAL A 145 -11.00 13.71 -23.73
N ASN A 146 -9.74 13.50 -23.32
CA ASN A 146 -9.25 13.73 -21.95
C ASN A 146 -10.17 13.12 -20.88
N PHE A 147 -10.31 11.80 -20.90
CA PHE A 147 -11.16 11.11 -19.93
C PHE A 147 -10.60 11.24 -18.51
N HIS A 148 -11.52 11.47 -17.56
CA HIS A 148 -11.24 11.31 -16.14
C HIS A 148 -11.01 9.83 -15.80
N LEU A 149 -10.13 9.53 -14.83
CA LEU A 149 -9.77 8.16 -14.42
C LEU A 149 -11.00 7.27 -14.17
N PHE A 150 -11.96 7.74 -13.37
CA PHE A 150 -13.18 6.99 -13.04
C PHE A 150 -14.11 6.73 -14.24
N ASN A 151 -13.92 7.41 -15.36
CA ASN A 151 -14.70 7.17 -16.59
C ASN A 151 -14.04 6.14 -17.51
N MET A 152 -12.82 5.69 -17.21
CA MET A 152 -12.13 4.70 -18.02
C MET A 152 -12.79 3.31 -17.87
N PRO A 153 -13.03 2.56 -18.97
CA PRO A 153 -13.74 1.28 -18.90
C PRO A 153 -13.06 0.25 -17.99
N TRP A 154 -11.73 0.15 -18.08
CA TRP A 154 -10.96 -0.81 -17.28
C TRP A 154 -10.96 -0.45 -15.80
N VAL A 155 -10.91 0.85 -15.46
CA VAL A 155 -10.98 1.34 -14.07
C VAL A 155 -12.34 1.01 -13.48
N ARG A 156 -13.43 1.25 -14.23
CA ARG A 156 -14.79 0.92 -13.76
C ARG A 156 -14.96 -0.57 -13.49
N LYS A 157 -14.41 -1.42 -14.35
CA LYS A 157 -14.42 -2.87 -14.13
C LYS A 157 -13.63 -3.25 -12.87
N ALA A 158 -12.42 -2.71 -12.71
CA ALA A 158 -11.56 -2.98 -11.56
C ALA A 158 -12.18 -2.50 -10.24
N LEU A 159 -12.79 -1.30 -10.22
CA LEU A 159 -13.46 -0.75 -9.03
C LEU A 159 -14.75 -1.47 -8.67
N LYS A 160 -15.38 -2.16 -9.62
CA LYS A 160 -16.56 -3.01 -9.36
C LYS A 160 -16.16 -4.27 -8.61
N GLU A 161 -15.03 -4.87 -8.98
CA GLU A 161 -14.47 -6.07 -8.33
C GLU A 161 -13.82 -5.71 -7.00
N ASN A 162 -13.09 -4.60 -6.94
CA ASN A 162 -12.35 -4.13 -5.76
C ASN A 162 -12.68 -2.66 -5.48
N PRO A 163 -13.75 -2.37 -4.72
CA PRO A 163 -14.10 -0.99 -4.39
C PRO A 163 -13.02 -0.34 -3.54
N ARG A 164 -12.78 0.96 -3.76
CA ARG A 164 -11.84 1.73 -2.94
C ARG A 164 -12.37 1.87 -1.51
N PRO A 165 -11.47 1.95 -0.51
CA PRO A 165 -11.87 2.21 0.85
C PRO A 165 -12.58 3.56 0.96
N TYR A 166 -13.47 3.68 1.94
CA TYR A 166 -14.18 4.92 2.21
C TYR A 166 -13.23 5.97 2.78
N TYR A 167 -13.08 7.09 2.09
CA TYR A 167 -12.30 8.23 2.58
C TYR A 167 -13.21 9.28 3.22
N PRO A 168 -12.75 9.96 4.29
CA PRO A 168 -13.45 11.12 4.83
C PRO A 168 -13.71 12.18 3.74
N LYS A 169 -14.90 12.78 3.73
CA LYS A 169 -15.25 13.84 2.76
C LYS A 169 -14.31 15.04 2.80
N SER A 170 -13.73 15.33 3.97
CA SER A 170 -12.72 16.37 4.13
C SER A 170 -11.45 16.11 3.32
N TRP A 171 -11.14 14.85 3.00
CA TRP A 171 -10.01 14.51 2.14
C TRP A 171 -10.42 14.59 0.67
N LEU A 172 -11.69 14.32 0.36
CA LEU A 172 -12.17 14.23 -1.01
C LEU A 172 -12.62 15.58 -1.61
N TRP A 173 -12.87 16.59 -0.79
CA TRP A 173 -13.43 17.85 -1.27
C TRP A 173 -12.40 18.98 -1.26
N PRO A 174 -12.23 19.69 -2.38
CA PRO A 174 -11.58 20.99 -2.37
C PRO A 174 -12.28 21.94 -1.40
N GLU A 175 -11.52 22.84 -0.80
CA GLU A 175 -12.00 23.81 0.19
C GLU A 175 -13.18 24.65 -0.33
N GLU A 176 -13.08 25.17 -1.55
CA GLU A 176 -14.13 25.96 -2.20
C GLU A 176 -15.43 25.15 -2.41
N TYR A 177 -15.28 23.89 -2.82
CA TYR A 177 -16.42 23.00 -3.04
C TYR A 177 -17.09 22.62 -1.71
N ALA A 178 -16.29 22.31 -0.70
CA ALA A 178 -16.77 22.02 0.65
C ALA A 178 -17.51 23.23 1.23
N ALA A 179 -16.95 24.43 1.11
CA ALA A 179 -17.58 25.68 1.55
C ALA A 179 -18.93 25.90 0.85
N THR A 180 -18.99 25.71 -0.46
CA THR A 180 -20.23 25.84 -1.24
C THR A 180 -21.30 24.85 -0.78
N LEU A 181 -20.93 23.59 -0.53
CA LEU A 181 -21.85 22.57 -0.02
C LEU A 181 -22.34 22.88 1.38
N ILE A 182 -21.45 23.31 2.28
CA ILE A 182 -21.82 23.72 3.64
C ILE A 182 -22.77 24.92 3.59
N GLN A 183 -22.44 25.95 2.82
CA GLN A 183 -23.31 27.13 2.67
C GLN A 183 -24.68 26.75 2.09
N LYS A 184 -24.72 25.91 1.05
CA LYS A 184 -25.95 25.42 0.45
C LYS A 184 -26.81 24.68 1.47
N THR A 185 -26.22 23.75 2.22
CA THR A 185 -26.94 22.93 3.21
C THR A 185 -27.43 23.76 4.38
N VAL A 186 -26.63 24.72 4.86
CA VAL A 186 -27.02 25.64 5.93
C VAL A 186 -28.15 26.58 5.49
N ARG A 187 -28.05 27.18 4.30
CA ARG A 187 -29.13 28.01 3.71
C ARG A 187 -30.41 27.21 3.57
N GLN A 188 -30.31 25.99 3.04
CA GLN A 188 -31.42 25.08 2.94
C GLN A 188 -32.03 24.83 4.32
N TYR A 189 -31.23 24.43 5.31
CA TYR A 189 -31.67 24.16 6.68
C TYR A 189 -32.46 25.34 7.28
N PHE A 190 -31.98 26.58 7.13
CA PHE A 190 -32.70 27.76 7.63
C PHE A 190 -34.09 27.91 7.02
N ILE A 191 -34.24 27.68 5.71
CA ILE A 191 -35.54 27.69 5.04
C ILE A 191 -36.40 26.52 5.52
N GLN A 192 -35.82 25.33 5.68
CA GLN A 192 -36.57 24.18 6.19
C GLN A 192 -37.05 24.37 7.63
N ARG A 193 -36.38 25.20 8.42
CA ARG A 193 -36.77 25.47 9.81
C ARG A 193 -37.98 26.40 9.92
N GLN A 194 -38.39 27.07 8.85
CA GLN A 194 -39.59 27.90 8.84
C GLN A 194 -40.84 27.03 8.99
N GLU A 195 -41.77 27.45 9.85
CA GLU A 195 -42.96 26.69 10.22
C GLU A 195 -43.84 26.41 9.00
N GLU A 196 -44.15 27.43 8.18
CA GLU A 196 -44.90 27.32 6.92
C GLU A 196 -44.32 26.24 5.99
N VAL A 197 -42.99 26.15 5.94
CA VAL A 197 -42.29 25.20 5.08
C VAL A 197 -42.34 23.79 5.68
N GLN A 198 -42.33 23.64 7.01
CA GLN A 198 -42.53 22.34 7.66
C GLN A 198 -43.95 21.84 7.51
N GLU A 199 -44.96 22.69 7.72
CA GLU A 199 -46.36 22.35 7.50
C GLU A 199 -46.60 21.85 6.07
N MET A 200 -46.04 22.56 5.08
CA MET A 200 -46.11 22.13 3.69
C MET A 200 -45.43 20.77 3.46
N ARG A 201 -44.25 20.52 4.06
CA ARG A 201 -43.58 19.20 3.94
C ARG A 201 -44.41 18.09 4.57
N GLU A 202 -45.00 18.33 5.74
CA GLU A 202 -45.88 17.38 6.41
C GLU A 202 -47.13 17.10 5.60
N PHE A 203 -47.72 18.13 5.00
CA PHE A 203 -48.86 17.99 4.08
C PHE A 203 -48.51 17.07 2.92
N TRP A 204 -47.42 17.34 2.20
CA TRP A 204 -46.99 16.47 1.09
C TRP A 204 -46.66 15.05 1.53
N LYS A 205 -46.10 14.88 2.73
CA LYS A 205 -45.81 13.56 3.30
C LYS A 205 -47.08 12.78 3.61
N LYS A 206 -48.12 13.44 4.16
CA LYS A 206 -49.44 12.82 4.41
C LYS A 206 -50.12 12.43 3.10
N LEU A 207 -50.09 13.32 2.10
CA LEU A 207 -50.69 13.08 0.79
C LEU A 207 -50.03 11.89 0.06
N GLU A 208 -48.70 11.77 0.14
CA GLU A 208 -47.99 10.60 -0.42
C GLU A 208 -48.40 9.29 0.28
N VAL A 209 -48.54 9.32 1.61
CA VAL A 209 -49.03 8.14 2.36
C VAL A 209 -50.46 7.80 1.95
N GLU A 210 -51.34 8.78 1.80
CA GLU A 210 -52.72 8.58 1.32
C GLU A 210 -52.77 7.98 -0.08
N ARG A 211 -51.89 8.40 -1.00
CA ARG A 211 -51.80 7.81 -2.35
C ARG A 211 -51.25 6.39 -2.36
N GLN A 212 -50.43 6.04 -1.37
CA GLN A 212 -49.88 4.69 -1.21
C GLN A 212 -50.84 3.74 -0.49
N ILE A 213 -51.85 4.28 0.22
CA ILE A 213 -52.97 3.48 0.70
C ILE A 213 -53.76 3.03 -0.54
N PRO A 214 -53.83 1.72 -0.84
CA PRO A 214 -54.64 1.25 -1.95
C PRO A 214 -56.09 1.65 -1.67
N ASP A 215 -56.75 2.28 -2.65
CA ASP A 215 -58.19 2.54 -2.58
C ASP A 215 -58.90 1.24 -2.21
N MET A 216 -59.43 1.16 -0.99
CA MET A 216 -60.19 -0.02 -0.54
C MET A 216 -61.40 -0.29 -1.43
N GLU A 217 -61.86 0.73 -2.16
CA GLU A 217 -62.97 0.65 -3.10
C GLU A 217 -62.61 -0.12 -4.39
N PHE A 218 -61.33 -0.17 -4.79
CA PHE A 218 -60.90 -0.82 -6.05
C PHE A 218 -60.30 -2.22 -5.89
N ASN A 219 -60.10 -2.71 -4.67
CA ASN A 219 -59.60 -4.07 -4.45
C ASN A 219 -60.52 -4.90 -3.54
N PRO A 220 -61.57 -5.53 -4.10
CA PRO A 220 -62.56 -6.29 -3.34
C PRO A 220 -61.96 -7.45 -2.53
N PHE A 221 -60.75 -7.91 -2.87
CA PHE A 221 -60.05 -8.97 -2.15
C PHE A 221 -59.43 -8.50 -0.84
N LEU A 222 -58.94 -7.26 -0.77
CA LEU A 222 -58.36 -6.70 0.46
C LEU A 222 -59.45 -6.33 1.47
N ALA A 223 -60.55 -5.71 1.01
CA ALA A 223 -61.69 -5.37 1.86
C ALA A 223 -62.30 -6.61 2.55
N LYS A 224 -62.39 -7.74 1.82
CA LYS A 224 -62.92 -9.01 2.34
C LYS A 224 -61.99 -9.67 3.36
N ALA A 225 -60.67 -9.57 3.18
CA ALA A 225 -59.68 -10.11 4.11
C ALA A 225 -59.60 -9.33 5.44
N PHE A 226 -59.78 -8.01 5.42
CA PHE A 226 -59.83 -7.20 6.64
C PHE A 226 -61.16 -7.38 7.40
N ALA A 227 -62.29 -7.48 6.71
CA ALA A 227 -63.60 -7.72 7.33
C ALA A 227 -63.68 -9.09 8.02
N SER A 228 -63.05 -10.13 7.46
CA SER A 228 -63.00 -11.46 8.08
C SER A 228 -62.06 -11.51 9.29
N ALA A 229 -60.95 -10.76 9.26
CA ALA A 229 -60.01 -10.66 10.38
C ALA A 229 -60.62 -9.94 11.61
N ALA A 230 -61.51 -8.96 11.39
CA ALA A 230 -62.19 -8.25 12.47
C ALA A 230 -63.19 -9.14 13.24
N HIS A 231 -63.76 -10.16 12.59
CA HIS A 231 -64.73 -11.08 13.18
C HIS A 231 -64.11 -12.27 13.92
N MET A 232 -62.78 -12.46 13.81
CA MET A 232 -61.99 -13.53 14.45
C MET A 232 -61.46 -13.14 15.84
N LYS A 233 -61.61 -11.88 16.27
CA LYS A 233 -61.31 -11.43 17.64
C LYS A 233 -62.61 -11.34 18.46
N LYS A 234 -63.15 -12.49 18.84
CA LYS A 234 -64.05 -12.65 19.99
C LYS A 234 -63.74 -13.96 20.68
#